data_AF-A0A2E3SPM5-F1
#
_entry.id   AF-A0A2E3SPM5-F1
#
_cell.length_a   1.000
_cell.length_b   1.000
_cell.length_c   1.000
_cell.angle_alpha   90.00
_cell.angle_beta   90.00
_cell.angle_gamma   90.00
#
_symmetry.space_group_name_H-M   'P 1'
#
loop_
_entity.id
_entity.type
_entity.pdbx_description
1 polymer ?
#
loop_
_entity_poly.entity_id
_entity_poly.type
_entity_poly.pdbx_seq_one_letter_code
_entity_poly.pdbx_strand_id
1 'polypeptide(L)'
;MKNYKDLKIYQLAFSLSIEVHHFSLELPKIELFEQGSQLRRSSKSIKDNIAEGYGRRRYKSDFIRFLVFAHASCDETINHLETIKQIYRELKCEDLLNKYDQLGRQLNSFIKYVENNWNSNKLNEDLSNYELVTRPSISLRDPGYL
;
A
#
# COMPACT_ATOMS: atom_id res chain seq x y z
N MET A 1 -14.49 -8.72 -7.42
CA MET A 1 -13.43 -8.81 -6.39
C MET A 1 -13.94 -9.66 -5.23
N LYS A 2 -13.24 -10.74 -4.84
CA LYS A 2 -13.76 -11.70 -3.84
C LYS A 2 -13.26 -11.40 -2.42
N ASN A 3 -12.08 -10.79 -2.28
CA ASN A 3 -11.52 -10.43 -0.98
C ASN A 3 -10.57 -9.21 -1.08
N TYR A 4 -10.17 -8.65 0.06
CA TYR A 4 -9.26 -7.50 0.13
C TYR A 4 -7.86 -7.76 -0.45
N LYS A 5 -7.42 -9.03 -0.52
CA LYS A 5 -6.11 -9.41 -1.10
C LYS A 5 -6.07 -9.22 -2.61
N ASP A 6 -7.22 -9.05 -3.25
CA ASP A 6 -7.31 -8.71 -4.67
C ASP A 6 -6.99 -7.21 -4.92
N LEU A 7 -7.06 -6.35 -3.89
CA LEU A 7 -6.74 -4.92 -4.02
C LEU A 7 -5.25 -4.73 -4.31
N LYS A 8 -4.93 -4.01 -5.40
CA LYS A 8 -3.54 -3.66 -5.75
C LYS A 8 -2.83 -2.85 -4.67
N ILE A 9 -3.53 -1.90 -4.06
CA ILE A 9 -3.00 -1.14 -2.91
C ILE A 9 -2.67 -2.04 -1.72
N TYR A 10 -3.43 -3.12 -1.49
CA TYR A 10 -3.14 -4.07 -0.42
C TYR A 10 -1.92 -4.94 -0.77
N GLN A 11 -1.86 -5.46 -2.00
CA GLN A 11 -0.74 -6.29 -2.46
C GLN A 11 0.58 -5.54 -2.35
N LEU A 12 0.60 -4.28 -2.79
CA LEU A 12 1.77 -3.41 -2.69
C LEU A 12 2.10 -3.06 -1.23
N ALA A 13 1.12 -2.64 -0.43
CA ALA A 13 1.35 -2.36 0.99
C ALA A 13 1.89 -3.60 1.74
N PHE A 14 1.41 -4.80 1.38
CA PHE A 14 1.92 -6.05 1.95
C PHE A 14 3.37 -6.29 1.58
N SER A 15 3.75 -6.21 0.29
CA SER A 15 5.13 -6.44 -0.12
C SER A 15 6.08 -5.42 0.51
N LEU A 16 5.70 -4.14 0.51
CA LEU A 16 6.51 -3.08 1.11
C LEU A 16 6.69 -3.27 2.62
N SER A 17 5.70 -3.81 3.33
CA SER A 17 5.85 -4.11 4.76
C SER A 17 6.92 -5.17 5.05
N ILE A 18 7.14 -6.11 4.13
CA ILE A 18 8.20 -7.11 4.22
C ILE A 18 9.55 -6.50 3.87
N GLU A 19 9.61 -5.70 2.81
CA GLU A 19 10.84 -4.98 2.42
C GLU A 19 11.31 -4.04 3.55
N VAL A 20 10.40 -3.28 4.16
CA VAL A 20 10.67 -2.44 5.32
C VAL A 20 11.16 -3.26 6.51
N HIS A 21 10.57 -4.42 6.76
CA HIS A 21 11.04 -5.28 7.84
C HIS A 21 12.50 -5.64 7.65
N HIS A 22 12.89 -6.13 6.47
CA HIS A 22 14.28 -6.49 6.17
C HIS A 22 15.22 -5.28 6.24
N PHE A 23 14.86 -4.17 5.60
CA PHE A 23 15.63 -2.93 5.67
C PHE A 23 15.85 -2.46 7.11
N SER A 24 14.81 -2.51 7.95
CA SER A 24 14.90 -2.06 9.34
C SER A 24 15.84 -2.91 10.21
N LEU A 25 16.24 -4.10 9.77
CA LEU A 25 17.22 -4.95 10.45
C LEU A 25 18.67 -4.57 10.12
N GLU A 26 18.88 -3.76 9.08
CA GLU A 26 20.20 -3.23 8.71
C GLU A 26 20.61 -2.00 9.54
N LEU A 27 19.66 -1.43 10.29
CA LEU A 27 19.90 -0.30 11.17
C LEU A 27 20.86 -0.67 12.32
N PRO A 28 21.60 0.31 12.87
CA PRO A 28 22.41 0.09 14.07
C PRO A 28 21.57 -0.48 15.21
N LYS A 29 22.19 -1.30 16.09
CA LYS A 29 21.48 -2.04 17.15
C LYS A 29 20.56 -1.17 18.01
N ILE A 30 20.98 0.06 18.32
CA ILE A 30 20.17 1.00 19.12
C ILE A 30 18.89 1.42 18.38
N GLU A 31 18.97 1.57 17.06
CA GLU A 31 17.84 2.01 16.23
C GLU A 31 16.86 0.89 15.88
N LEU A 32 17.22 -0.38 16.06
CA LEU A 32 16.31 -1.50 15.80
C LEU A 32 15.01 -1.37 16.61
N PHE A 33 15.11 -0.83 17.82
CA PHE A 33 14.00 -0.63 18.75
C PHE A 33 13.43 0.79 18.73
N GLU A 34 14.25 1.79 18.37
CA GLU A 34 13.80 3.17 18.21
C GLU A 34 13.18 3.38 16.82
N GLN A 35 13.95 3.87 15.84
CA GLN A 35 13.43 4.18 14.51
C GLN A 35 12.89 2.96 13.76
N GLY A 36 13.60 1.83 13.85
CA GLY A 36 13.21 0.59 13.18
C GLY A 36 11.85 0.07 13.66
N SER A 37 11.53 0.20 14.95
CA SER A 37 10.23 -0.27 15.46
C SER A 37 9.08 0.62 15.01
N GLN A 38 9.30 1.94 14.97
CA GLN A 38 8.31 2.91 14.50
C GLN A 38 8.04 2.72 13.01
N LEU A 39 9.11 2.63 12.20
CA LEU A 39 9.05 2.38 10.77
C LEU A 39 8.27 1.10 10.43
N ARG A 40 8.56 -0.02 11.12
CA ARG A 40 7.83 -1.28 10.90
C ARG A 40 6.35 -1.17 11.27
N ARG A 41 6.01 -0.44 12.35
CA ARG A 41 4.62 -0.28 12.80
C ARG A 41 3.80 0.56 11.81
N SER A 42 4.31 1.71 11.41
CA SER A 42 3.63 2.58 10.44
C SER A 42 3.44 1.87 9.09
N SER A 43 4.49 1.22 8.59
CA SER A 43 4.43 0.43 7.36
C SER A 43 3.39 -0.69 7.39
N LYS A 44 3.36 -1.49 8.47
CA LYS A 44 2.40 -2.59 8.65
C LYS A 44 0.96 -2.09 8.80
N SER A 45 0.77 -0.94 9.46
CA SER A 45 -0.53 -0.31 9.68
C SER A 45 -1.26 -0.03 8.37
N ILE A 46 -0.55 0.27 7.28
CA ILE A 46 -1.17 0.56 5.96
C ILE A 46 -1.98 -0.63 5.46
N LYS A 47 -1.37 -1.81 5.36
CA LYS A 47 -2.07 -3.02 4.90
C LYS A 47 -3.17 -3.48 5.87
N ASP A 48 -2.97 -3.27 7.17
CA ASP A 48 -3.91 -3.67 8.21
C ASP A 48 -5.17 -2.79 8.15
N ASN A 49 -5.01 -1.48 7.98
CA ASN A 49 -6.11 -0.54 7.75
C ASN A 49 -6.88 -0.82 6.44
N ILE A 50 -6.19 -1.17 5.35
CA ILE A 50 -6.88 -1.56 4.10
C ILE A 50 -7.75 -2.80 4.31
N ALA A 51 -7.21 -3.82 4.99
CA ALA A 51 -7.93 -5.06 5.26
C ALA A 51 -9.14 -4.82 6.18
N GLU A 52 -8.97 -4.05 7.26
CA GLU A 52 -10.05 -3.71 8.18
C GLU A 52 -11.13 -2.86 7.50
N GLY A 53 -10.72 -1.83 6.75
CA GLY A 53 -11.62 -0.99 5.98
C GLY A 53 -12.46 -1.81 5.00
N TYR A 54 -11.83 -2.75 4.28
CA TYR A 54 -12.55 -3.65 3.38
C TYR A 54 -13.55 -4.55 4.11
N GLY A 55 -13.21 -5.02 5.32
CA GLY A 55 -14.12 -5.75 6.20
C GLY A 55 -15.37 -4.93 6.57
N ARG A 56 -15.23 -3.60 6.66
CA ARG A 56 -16.29 -2.65 7.00
C ARG A 56 -16.93 -1.96 5.80
N ARG A 57 -16.62 -2.39 4.56
CA ARG A 57 -17.11 -1.79 3.30
C ARG A 57 -18.62 -1.80 3.08
N ARG A 58 -19.42 -2.36 4.00
CA ARG A 58 -20.87 -2.14 3.99
C ARG A 58 -21.19 -0.66 4.28
N TYR A 59 -20.35 0.01 5.05
CA TYR A 59 -20.53 1.40 5.47
C TYR A 59 -19.49 2.29 4.77
N LYS A 60 -19.95 3.17 3.87
CA LYS A 60 -19.09 4.04 3.04
C LYS A 60 -18.08 4.83 3.87
N SER A 61 -18.60 5.52 4.89
CA SER A 61 -17.82 6.40 5.76
C SER A 61 -16.72 5.65 6.50
N ASP A 62 -17.02 4.44 7.00
CA ASP A 62 -16.02 3.61 7.66
C ASP A 62 -14.94 3.17 6.67
N PHE A 63 -15.31 2.66 5.50
CA PHE A 63 -14.30 2.21 4.54
C PHE A 63 -13.36 3.35 4.12
N ILE A 64 -13.92 4.51 3.78
CA ILE A 64 -13.12 5.69 3.45
C ILE A 64 -12.23 6.10 4.64
N ARG A 65 -12.77 6.14 5.86
CA ARG A 65 -11.99 6.47 7.07
C ARG A 65 -10.77 5.56 7.23
N PHE A 66 -10.94 4.26 7.05
CA PHE A 66 -9.82 3.31 7.13
C PHE A 66 -8.81 3.47 5.98
N LEU A 67 -9.26 3.79 4.76
CA LEU A 67 -8.34 4.11 3.66
C LEU A 67 -7.56 5.40 3.92
N VAL A 68 -8.19 6.40 4.54
CA VAL A 68 -7.51 7.63 4.98
C VAL A 68 -6.47 7.32 6.06
N PHE A 69 -6.76 6.44 7.03
CA PHE A 69 -5.76 5.98 7.99
C PHE A 69 -4.61 5.23 7.32
N ALA A 70 -4.90 4.40 6.32
CA ALA A 70 -3.85 3.74 5.54
C ALA A 70 -2.95 4.76 4.81
N HIS A 71 -3.53 5.82 4.25
CA HIS A 71 -2.77 6.91 3.61
C HIS A 71 -1.92 7.68 4.63
N ALA A 72 -2.48 8.03 5.79
CA ALA A 72 -1.73 8.69 6.86
C ALA A 72 -0.54 7.86 7.37
N SER A 73 -0.72 6.54 7.55
CA SER A 73 0.39 5.63 7.90
C SER A 73 1.43 5.51 6.77
N CYS A 74 1.05 5.71 5.52
CA CYS A 74 1.97 5.78 4.38
C CYS A 74 2.87 7.02 4.49
N ASP A 75 2.29 8.18 4.77
CA ASP A 75 3.03 9.43 4.97
C ASP A 75 3.97 9.34 6.18
N GLU A 76 3.51 8.73 7.28
CA GLU A 76 4.34 8.46 8.46
C GLU A 76 5.52 7.52 8.13
N THR A 77 5.29 6.49 7.32
CA THR A 77 6.37 5.59 6.86
C THR A 77 7.41 6.33 6.03
N ILE A 78 6.99 7.21 5.12
CA ILE A 78 7.89 8.05 4.32
C ILE A 78 8.71 8.96 5.23
N ASN A 79 8.09 9.62 6.20
CA ASN A 79 8.78 10.49 7.15
C ASN A 79 9.87 9.75 7.95
N HIS A 80 9.58 8.52 8.43
CA HIS A 80 10.59 7.70 9.08
C HIS A 80 11.75 7.34 8.15
N LEU A 81 11.47 6.97 6.89
CA LEU A 81 12.51 6.67 5.91
C LEU A 81 13.37 7.90 5.59
N GLU A 82 12.77 9.08 5.44
CA GLU A 82 13.49 10.33 5.24
C GLU A 82 14.38 10.67 6.43
N THR A 83 13.87 10.48 7.65
CA THR A 83 14.65 10.68 8.88
C THR A 83 15.85 9.74 8.92
N ILE A 84 15.64 8.44 8.68
CA ILE A 84 16.71 7.44 8.64
C ILE A 84 17.75 7.79 7.57
N LYS A 85 17.33 8.20 6.38
CA LYS A 85 18.22 8.63 5.29
C LYS A 85 19.13 9.79 5.70
N GLN A 86 18.62 10.75 6.47
CA GLN A 86 19.40 11.90 6.93
C GLN A 86 20.42 11.53 7.99
N ILE A 87 20.07 10.60 8.89
CA ILE A 87 20.95 10.15 9.98
C ILE A 87 22.00 9.14 9.47
N TYR A 88 21.59 8.21 8.62
CA TYR A 88 22.38 7.07 8.12
C TYR A 88 22.50 7.12 6.59
N ARG A 89 23.33 8.04 6.09
CA ARG A 89 23.44 8.34 4.65
C ARG A 89 23.98 7.18 3.81
N GLU A 90 24.63 6.22 4.44
CA GLU A 90 25.14 5.00 3.82
C GLU A 90 24.04 3.96 3.56
N LEU A 91 22.91 4.04 4.26
CA LEU A 91 21.77 3.15 4.07
C LEU A 91 20.95 3.60 2.86
N LYS A 92 20.78 2.69 1.90
CA LYS A 92 20.06 2.95 0.66
C LYS A 92 18.57 2.66 0.83
N CYS A 93 17.77 3.71 0.96
CA CYS A 93 16.31 3.61 1.11
C CYS A 93 15.53 4.37 0.03
N GLU A 94 16.21 4.90 -1.00
CA GLU A 94 15.59 5.64 -2.12
C GLU A 94 14.52 4.82 -2.84
N ASP A 95 14.79 3.53 -3.05
CA ASP A 95 13.84 2.64 -3.70
C ASP A 95 12.57 2.45 -2.85
N LEU A 96 12.72 2.28 -1.53
CA LEU A 96 11.58 2.23 -0.60
C LEU A 96 10.79 3.56 -0.61
N LEU A 97 11.47 4.70 -0.56
CA LEU A 97 10.84 6.02 -0.63
C LEU A 97 9.99 6.18 -1.89
N ASN A 98 10.54 5.83 -3.05
CA ASN A 98 9.83 5.90 -4.33
C ASN A 98 8.61 4.97 -4.36
N LYS A 99 8.77 3.74 -3.85
CA LYS A 99 7.67 2.76 -3.78
C LYS A 99 6.55 3.22 -2.84
N TYR A 100 6.89 3.85 -1.72
CA TYR A 100 5.89 4.42 -0.80
C TYR A 100 5.20 5.66 -1.36
N ASP A 101 5.91 6.56 -2.05
CA ASP A 101 5.28 7.68 -2.78
C ASP A 101 4.29 7.16 -3.84
N GLN A 102 4.67 6.11 -4.58
CA GLN A 102 3.76 5.44 -5.50
C GLN A 102 2.53 4.87 -4.79
N LEU A 103 2.72 4.18 -3.66
CA LEU A 103 1.62 3.63 -2.87
C LEU A 103 0.68 4.74 -2.36
N GLY A 104 1.22 5.86 -1.87
CA GLY A 104 0.45 7.02 -1.43
C GLY A 104 -0.46 7.57 -2.54
N ARG A 105 0.09 7.76 -3.74
CA ARG A 105 -0.69 8.20 -4.92
C ARG A 105 -1.79 7.21 -5.30
N GLN A 106 -1.52 5.91 -5.20
CA GLN A 106 -2.52 4.86 -5.47
C GLN A 106 -3.61 4.85 -4.40
N LEU A 107 -3.27 5.00 -3.11
CA LEU A 107 -4.22 5.11 -2.00
C LEU A 107 -5.15 6.31 -2.21
N ASN A 108 -4.60 7.49 -2.47
CA ASN A 108 -5.37 8.70 -2.74
C ASN A 108 -6.30 8.54 -3.95
N SER A 109 -5.81 7.94 -5.04
CA SER A 109 -6.62 7.67 -6.23
C SER A 109 -7.76 6.70 -5.92
N PHE A 110 -7.49 5.66 -5.12
CA PHE A 110 -8.49 4.69 -4.72
C PHE A 110 -9.55 5.29 -3.77
N ILE A 111 -9.15 6.15 -2.83
CA ILE A 111 -10.09 6.90 -1.97
C ILE A 111 -11.07 7.70 -2.81
N LYS A 112 -10.55 8.52 -3.74
CA LYS A 112 -11.38 9.33 -4.67
C LYS A 112 -12.31 8.46 -5.51
N TYR A 113 -11.80 7.31 -5.99
CA TYR A 113 -12.61 6.36 -6.74
C TYR A 113 -13.78 5.82 -5.90
N VAL A 114 -13.52 5.39 -4.66
CA VAL A 114 -14.55 4.89 -3.72
C VAL A 114 -15.56 5.99 -3.37
N GLU A 115 -15.11 7.23 -3.18
CA GLU A 115 -15.96 8.39 -2.92
C GLU A 115 -16.96 8.63 -4.06
N ASN A 116 -16.48 8.59 -5.31
CA ASN A 116 -17.27 8.92 -6.49
C ASN A 116 -18.15 7.77 -6.98
N ASN A 117 -17.73 6.51 -6.77
CA ASN A 117 -18.39 5.33 -7.35
C ASN A 117 -19.11 4.48 -6.29
N TRP A 118 -19.45 5.06 -5.16
CA TRP A 118 -20.18 4.34 -4.12
C TRP A 118 -21.63 4.06 -4.50
N ASN A 119 -21.88 2.88 -5.05
CA ASN A 119 -23.20 2.29 -5.13
C ASN A 119 -23.13 0.93 -4.43
N SER A 120 -23.90 0.73 -3.35
CA SER A 120 -23.84 -0.46 -2.48
C SER A 120 -24.02 -1.79 -3.24
N ASN A 121 -24.70 -1.76 -4.39
CA ASN A 121 -24.87 -2.90 -5.30
C ASN A 121 -23.84 -2.96 -6.45
N LYS A 122 -23.18 -1.84 -6.79
CA LYS A 122 -22.32 -1.68 -7.98
C LYS A 122 -20.82 -1.72 -7.68
N LEU A 123 -20.40 -1.42 -6.44
CA LEU A 123 -18.98 -1.46 -6.05
C LEU A 123 -18.34 -2.84 -6.28
N ASN A 124 -19.11 -3.92 -6.15
CA ASN A 124 -18.64 -5.27 -6.46
C ASN A 124 -18.43 -5.51 -7.97
N GLU A 125 -19.19 -4.84 -8.84
CA GLU A 125 -19.06 -4.88 -10.31
C GLU A 125 -17.99 -3.90 -10.82
N ASP A 126 -17.89 -2.70 -10.25
CA ASP A 126 -16.97 -1.65 -10.73
C ASP A 126 -15.51 -1.93 -10.33
N LEU A 127 -15.26 -2.61 -9.20
CA LEU A 127 -13.92 -3.08 -8.84
C LEU A 127 -13.37 -4.16 -9.81
N SER A 128 -14.24 -4.94 -10.46
CA SER A 128 -13.83 -5.81 -11.58
C SER A 128 -13.48 -5.01 -12.84
N ASN A 129 -14.14 -3.87 -13.08
CA ASN A 129 -13.88 -3.04 -14.25
C ASN A 129 -12.59 -2.20 -14.11
N TYR A 130 -12.22 -1.78 -12.90
CA TYR A 130 -10.94 -1.10 -12.65
C TYR A 130 -9.72 -1.97 -13.06
N GLU A 131 -9.81 -3.29 -12.93
CA GLU A 131 -8.77 -4.22 -13.40
C GLU A 131 -8.64 -4.26 -14.93
N LEU A 132 -9.71 -4.01 -15.68
CA LEU A 132 -9.68 -4.05 -17.15
C LEU A 132 -9.00 -2.82 -17.75
N VAL A 133 -9.10 -1.67 -17.08
CA VAL A 133 -8.54 -0.39 -17.54
C VAL A 133 -7.06 -0.23 -17.13
N THR A 134 -6.62 -0.95 -16.10
CA THR A 134 -5.25 -0.82 -15.53
C THR A 134 -4.29 -1.96 -15.89
N ARG A 135 -4.74 -2.97 -16.66
CA ARG A 135 -3.83 -3.98 -17.22
C ARG A 135 -2.95 -3.33 -18.30
N PRO A 136 -1.61 -3.43 -18.22
CA PRO A 136 -0.78 -3.25 -19.40
C PRO A 136 -1.23 -4.29 -20.43
N SER A 137 -1.35 -3.89 -21.69
CA SER A 137 -1.66 -4.79 -22.81
C SER A 137 -0.57 -5.86 -22.91
N ILE A 138 -0.76 -6.98 -22.22
CA ILE A 138 0.04 -8.19 -22.42
C ILE A 138 -0.39 -8.74 -23.78
N SER A 139 0.45 -8.49 -24.77
CA SER A 139 0.43 -9.15 -26.07
C SER A 139 0.62 -10.66 -25.85
N LEU A 140 -0.47 -11.42 -25.86
CA LEU A 140 -0.43 -12.88 -26.04
C LEU A 140 -0.28 -13.19 -27.53
N ARG A 141 0.97 -13.31 -27.98
CA ARG A 141 1.47 -14.13 -29.09
C ARG A 141 2.83 -14.63 -28.60
N ASP A 142 3.13 -15.92 -28.47
CA ASP A 142 2.83 -17.05 -29.33
C ASP A 142 2.71 -18.37 -28.54
N PRO A 143 1.87 -19.33 -28.97
CA PRO A 143 2.05 -20.73 -28.69
C PRO A 143 2.77 -21.40 -29.88
N GLY A 144 4.04 -21.75 -29.70
CA GLY A 144 4.74 -22.62 -30.64
C GLY A 144 6.20 -22.81 -30.22
N TYR A 145 6.54 -23.98 -29.71
CA TYR A 145 7.39 -24.96 -30.40
C TYR A 145 7.54 -26.21 -29.51
N LEU A 146 7.36 -27.36 -30.16
CA LEU A 146 7.93 -28.65 -29.76
C LEU A 146 9.45 -28.56 -29.70
#